data_AF-D7AX31-F1
#
_entry.id   AF-D7AX31-F1
#
_cell.length_a   1.000
_cell.length_b   1.000
_cell.length_c   1.000
_cell.angle_alpha   90.00
_cell.angle_beta   90.00
_cell.angle_gamma   90.00
#
_symmetry.space_group_name_H-M   'P 1'
#
loop_
_entity.id
_entity.type
_entity.pdbx_description
1 polymer ?
#
loop_
_entity_poly.entity_id
_entity_poly.type
_entity_poly.pdbx_seq_one_letter_code
_entity_poly.pdbx_strand_id
1 'polypeptide(L)'
;MENSGGRGGQARGDTRAVVLAAVRLFTGDGFEATTMDQIAAATGVSRRSLFRRFGSKEDILFAEHDELFATVEGFLEASPDDPLTSVLSATRLVLQGYLGDPEITVPRYRLVRAHARLRDREVAMTARYQAAFSRYLARRGGGADRSLAAGVVAASLIAAHNHVLRGWLRGPEQDVREVWARFDEAMEFVRRAAEPMLRTAPEPRRDRVLVAVYPGGTGREELLRRVAEAVRESEGTEGPERVEGAEGPAKA
;
A
#
# COMPACT_ATOMS: atom_id res chain seq x y z
N MET A 1 -37.19 2.84 -5.78
CA MET A 1 -35.73 2.62 -5.89
C MET A 1 -35.24 2.16 -4.53
N GLU A 2 -35.13 0.85 -4.36
CA GLU A 2 -34.90 0.17 -3.09
C GLU A 2 -33.40 0.04 -2.76
N ASN A 3 -33.07 0.54 -1.57
CA ASN A 3 -32.21 -0.04 -0.54
C ASN A 3 -31.01 -0.91 -0.99
N SER A 4 -29.87 -0.27 -1.23
CA SER A 4 -28.56 -0.92 -1.46
C SER A 4 -27.60 -0.85 -0.24
N GLY A 5 -28.03 -0.30 0.90
CA GLY A 5 -27.16 -0.02 2.05
C GLY A 5 -27.05 -1.10 3.13
N GLY A 6 -27.85 -2.17 3.08
CA GLY A 6 -28.03 -3.10 4.22
C GLY A 6 -27.08 -4.31 4.31
N ARG A 7 -26.44 -4.74 3.21
CA ARG A 7 -25.65 -5.99 3.21
C ARG A 7 -24.28 -5.88 3.88
N GLY A 8 -23.65 -4.70 3.85
CA GLY A 8 -22.31 -4.48 4.43
C GLY A 8 -22.29 -4.47 5.97
N GLY A 9 -23.36 -3.99 6.61
CA GLY A 9 -23.49 -3.96 8.07
C GLY A 9 -23.85 -5.32 8.69
N GLN A 10 -24.77 -6.05 8.06
CA GLN A 10 -25.24 -7.36 8.54
C GLN A 10 -24.16 -8.45 8.41
N ALA A 11 -23.37 -8.42 7.33
CA ALA A 11 -22.29 -9.38 7.09
C ALA A 11 -21.13 -9.22 8.11
N ARG A 12 -20.78 -7.97 8.45
CA ARG A 12 -19.75 -7.66 9.47
C ARG A 12 -20.14 -8.14 10.86
N GLY A 13 -21.41 -7.98 11.25
CA GLY A 13 -21.92 -8.47 12.54
C GLY A 13 -21.81 -9.99 12.69
N ASP A 14 -22.00 -10.73 11.60
CA ASP A 14 -21.88 -12.19 11.56
C ASP A 14 -20.40 -12.64 11.59
N THR A 15 -19.50 -12.01 10.82
CA THR A 15 -18.06 -12.36 10.87
C THR A 15 -17.46 -12.13 12.25
N ARG A 16 -17.64 -10.93 12.84
CA ARG A 16 -17.10 -10.61 14.16
C ARG A 16 -17.57 -11.58 15.24
N ALA A 17 -18.86 -11.94 15.25
CA ALA A 17 -19.42 -12.87 16.23
C ALA A 17 -18.76 -14.26 16.15
N VAL A 18 -18.52 -14.76 14.92
CA VAL A 18 -17.82 -16.03 14.72
C VAL A 18 -16.37 -15.95 15.17
N VAL A 19 -15.66 -14.88 14.84
CA VAL A 19 -14.26 -14.68 15.21
C VAL A 19 -14.11 -14.60 16.73
N LEU A 20 -14.97 -13.82 17.39
CA LEU A 20 -14.98 -13.70 18.85
C LEU A 20 -15.26 -15.05 19.54
N ALA A 21 -16.23 -15.83 19.04
CA ALA A 21 -16.51 -17.15 19.57
C ALA A 21 -15.33 -18.11 19.40
N ALA A 22 -14.71 -18.12 18.21
CA ALA A 22 -13.53 -18.94 17.93
C ALA A 22 -12.35 -18.55 18.83
N VAL A 23 -12.05 -17.26 18.97
CA VAL A 23 -11.03 -16.75 19.89
C VAL A 23 -11.28 -17.23 21.32
N ARG A 24 -12.51 -17.08 21.84
CA ARG A 24 -12.87 -17.52 23.19
C ARG A 24 -12.64 -19.02 23.37
N LEU A 25 -13.13 -19.84 22.44
CA LEU A 25 -12.94 -21.29 22.48
C LEU A 25 -11.48 -21.69 22.38
N PHE A 26 -10.69 -21.09 21.47
CA PHE A 26 -9.27 -21.39 21.35
C PHE A 26 -8.48 -21.02 22.60
N THR A 27 -8.86 -19.93 23.27
CA THR A 27 -8.19 -19.50 24.51
C THR A 27 -8.61 -20.30 25.74
N GLY A 28 -9.87 -20.78 25.79
CA GLY A 28 -10.41 -21.53 26.92
C GLY A 28 -10.13 -23.03 26.82
N ASP A 29 -10.50 -23.64 25.69
CA ASP A 29 -10.44 -25.09 25.48
C ASP A 29 -9.12 -25.52 24.81
N GLY A 30 -8.36 -24.56 24.29
CA GLY A 30 -7.11 -24.78 23.56
C GLY A 30 -7.32 -24.88 22.06
N PHE A 31 -6.48 -24.17 21.31
CA PHE A 31 -6.54 -24.06 19.85
C PHE A 31 -6.63 -25.42 19.13
N GLU A 32 -5.84 -26.42 19.53
CA GLU A 32 -5.83 -27.73 18.88
C GLU A 32 -7.12 -28.54 19.15
N ALA A 33 -7.65 -28.45 20.38
CA ALA A 33 -8.83 -29.20 20.81
C ALA A 33 -10.14 -28.62 20.25
N THR A 34 -10.17 -27.33 19.93
CA THR A 34 -11.36 -26.70 19.36
C THR A 34 -11.58 -27.12 17.91
N THR A 35 -12.84 -27.41 17.59
CA THR A 35 -13.34 -27.85 16.29
C THR A 35 -14.30 -26.85 15.67
N MET A 36 -14.50 -26.96 14.35
CA MET A 36 -15.50 -26.18 13.62
C MET A 36 -16.94 -26.46 14.10
N ASP A 37 -17.23 -27.64 14.66
CA ASP A 37 -18.55 -27.95 15.23
C ASP A 37 -18.82 -27.19 16.52
N GLN A 38 -17.82 -27.07 17.39
CA GLN A 38 -17.96 -26.28 18.62
C GLN A 38 -18.18 -24.80 18.29
N ILE A 39 -17.46 -24.27 17.29
CA ILE A 39 -17.66 -22.88 16.82
C ILE A 39 -19.06 -22.71 16.20
N ALA A 40 -19.52 -23.67 15.39
CA ALA A 40 -20.88 -23.68 14.83
C ALA A 40 -21.94 -23.67 15.94
N ALA A 41 -21.80 -24.53 16.94
CA ALA A 41 -22.71 -24.60 18.08
C ALA A 41 -22.72 -23.30 18.89
N ALA A 42 -21.57 -22.68 19.09
CA ALA A 42 -21.45 -21.43 19.85
C ALA A 42 -22.02 -20.20 19.12
N THR A 43 -22.12 -20.24 17.79
CA THR A 43 -22.52 -19.09 16.95
C THR A 43 -23.89 -19.24 16.30
N GLY A 44 -24.47 -20.44 16.33
CA GLY A 44 -25.71 -20.77 15.62
C GLY A 44 -25.54 -20.87 14.09
N VAL A 45 -24.32 -20.76 13.58
CA VAL A 45 -24.02 -20.89 12.15
C VAL A 45 -23.74 -22.35 11.83
N SER A 46 -24.32 -22.88 10.75
CA SER A 46 -24.05 -24.28 10.37
C SER A 46 -22.58 -24.53 10.04
N ARG A 47 -22.07 -25.72 10.38
CA ARG A 47 -20.71 -26.18 10.02
C ARG A 47 -20.39 -25.93 8.54
N ARG A 48 -21.31 -26.30 7.64
CA ARG A 48 -21.18 -26.08 6.18
C ARG A 48 -21.00 -24.60 5.83
N SER A 49 -21.74 -23.70 6.48
CA SER A 49 -21.61 -22.26 6.26
C SER A 49 -20.26 -21.73 6.77
N LEU A 50 -19.76 -22.22 7.90
CA LEU A 50 -18.44 -21.83 8.39
C LEU A 50 -17.32 -22.26 7.44
N PHE A 51 -17.28 -23.52 7.01
CA PHE A 51 -16.29 -23.98 6.03
C PHE A 51 -16.37 -23.21 4.71
N ARG A 52 -17.58 -22.89 4.23
CA ARG A 52 -17.75 -22.11 3.01
C ARG A 52 -17.22 -20.68 3.15
N ARG A 53 -17.41 -20.05 4.31
CA ARG A 53 -17.01 -18.64 4.54
C ARG A 53 -15.53 -18.49 4.85
N PHE A 54 -14.98 -19.38 5.67
CA PHE A 54 -13.65 -19.22 6.25
C PHE A 54 -12.65 -20.28 5.79
N GLY A 55 -13.10 -21.44 5.30
CA GLY A 55 -12.21 -22.53 4.88
C GLY A 55 -11.72 -23.39 6.03
N SER A 56 -11.05 -22.82 7.03
CA SER A 56 -10.48 -23.54 8.17
C SER A 56 -10.73 -22.83 9.51
N LYS A 57 -10.42 -23.50 10.63
CA LYS A 57 -10.52 -22.88 11.98
C LYS A 57 -9.43 -21.82 12.18
N GLU A 58 -8.29 -22.01 11.54
CA GLU A 58 -7.17 -21.09 11.48
C GLU A 58 -7.56 -19.80 10.76
N ASP A 59 -8.20 -19.93 9.60
CA ASP A 59 -8.59 -18.79 8.77
C ASP A 59 -9.66 -17.91 9.42
N ILE A 60 -10.48 -18.46 10.32
CA ILE A 60 -11.43 -17.66 11.11
C ILE A 60 -10.69 -16.54 11.86
N LEU A 61 -9.51 -16.81 12.44
CA LEU A 61 -8.76 -15.79 13.19
C LEU A 61 -8.31 -14.60 12.33
N PHE A 62 -8.25 -14.77 11.01
CA PHE A 62 -7.74 -13.79 10.07
C PHE A 62 -8.82 -13.17 9.18
N ALA A 63 -10.08 -13.58 9.32
CA ALA A 63 -11.18 -13.11 8.49
C ALA A 63 -11.36 -11.58 8.53
N GLU A 64 -11.31 -10.97 9.72
CA GLU A 64 -11.38 -9.51 9.85
C GLU A 64 -10.18 -8.80 9.19
N HIS A 65 -9.03 -9.47 9.12
CA HIS A 65 -7.85 -8.93 8.44
C HIS A 65 -7.99 -9.01 6.93
N ASP A 66 -8.59 -10.07 6.40
CA ASP A 66 -8.90 -10.17 4.98
C ASP A 66 -9.93 -9.09 4.57
N GLU A 67 -10.93 -8.82 5.40
CA GLU A 67 -11.89 -7.70 5.19
C GLU A 67 -11.22 -6.32 5.29
N LEU A 68 -10.33 -6.13 6.28
CA LEU A 68 -9.56 -4.90 6.45
C LEU A 68 -8.60 -4.68 5.28
N PHE A 69 -7.95 -5.74 4.79
CA PHE A 69 -7.07 -5.68 3.64
C PHE A 69 -7.82 -5.22 2.39
N ALA A 70 -9.00 -5.78 2.12
CA ALA A 70 -9.85 -5.32 1.01
C ALA A 70 -10.25 -3.85 1.15
N THR A 71 -10.54 -3.41 2.37
CA THR A 71 -10.83 -1.98 2.66
C THR A 71 -9.62 -1.09 2.36
N VAL A 72 -8.41 -1.53 2.73
CA VAL A 72 -7.17 -0.82 2.45
C VAL A 72 -6.84 -0.76 0.96
N GLU A 73 -7.04 -1.86 0.22
CA GLU A 73 -6.87 -1.85 -1.24
C GLU A 73 -7.83 -0.85 -1.90
N GLY A 74 -9.11 -0.89 -1.55
CA GLY A 74 -10.09 0.06 -2.08
C GLY A 74 -9.78 1.52 -1.71
N PHE A 75 -9.29 1.76 -0.49
CA PHE A 75 -8.82 3.09 -0.07
C PHE A 75 -7.66 3.58 -0.94
N LEU A 76 -6.64 2.75 -1.18
CA LEU A 76 -5.49 3.13 -2.00
C LEU A 76 -5.90 3.39 -3.45
N GLU A 77 -6.78 2.58 -4.03
CA GLU A 77 -7.28 2.76 -5.39
C GLU A 77 -8.03 4.08 -5.57
N ALA A 78 -8.82 4.47 -4.58
CA ALA A 78 -9.61 5.70 -4.60
C ALA A 78 -8.85 6.96 -4.15
N SER A 79 -7.65 6.82 -3.56
CA SER A 79 -6.94 7.95 -2.96
C SER A 79 -6.49 8.97 -4.03
N PRO A 80 -6.85 10.27 -3.86
CA PRO A 80 -6.41 11.34 -4.75
C PRO A 80 -5.05 11.94 -4.34
N ASP A 81 -4.54 11.58 -3.17
CA ASP A 81 -3.34 12.16 -2.57
C ASP A 81 -2.06 11.69 -3.27
N ASP A 82 -0.92 12.27 -2.87
CA ASP A 82 0.37 11.76 -3.31
C ASP A 82 0.62 10.34 -2.76
N PRO A 83 1.42 9.51 -3.47
CA PRO A 83 1.48 8.09 -3.16
C PRO A 83 2.00 7.76 -1.76
N LEU A 84 2.90 8.59 -1.22
CA LEU A 84 3.46 8.39 0.11
C LEU A 84 2.41 8.70 1.18
N THR A 85 1.69 9.82 1.03
CA THR A 85 0.58 10.18 1.93
C THR A 85 -0.52 9.12 1.93
N SER A 86 -0.86 8.55 0.76
CA SER A 86 -1.87 7.49 0.68
C SER A 86 -1.45 6.23 1.44
N VAL A 87 -0.19 5.75 1.30
CA VAL A 87 0.24 4.55 2.03
C VAL A 87 0.42 4.78 3.54
N LEU A 88 0.80 6.00 3.95
CA LEU A 88 0.81 6.39 5.37
C LEU A 88 -0.60 6.35 5.96
N SER A 89 -1.57 6.89 5.23
CA SER A 89 -2.99 6.88 5.62
C SER A 89 -3.57 5.46 5.65
N ALA A 90 -3.22 4.62 4.67
CA ALA A 90 -3.57 3.20 4.67
C ALA A 90 -2.97 2.47 5.89
N THR A 91 -1.72 2.75 6.24
CA THR A 91 -1.06 2.17 7.41
C THR A 91 -1.78 2.59 8.72
N ARG A 92 -2.30 3.82 8.77
CA ARG A 92 -3.13 4.31 9.87
C ARG A 92 -4.45 3.53 9.97
N LEU A 93 -5.13 3.31 8.84
CA LEU A 93 -6.36 2.51 8.78
C LEU A 93 -6.12 1.08 9.30
N VAL A 94 -4.98 0.47 8.97
CA VAL A 94 -4.61 -0.84 9.49
C VAL A 94 -4.53 -0.78 11.01
N LEU A 95 -3.77 0.17 11.59
CA LEU A 95 -3.63 0.26 13.05
C LEU A 95 -4.98 0.51 13.73
N GLN A 96 -5.82 1.36 13.16
CA GLN A 96 -7.17 1.61 13.66
C GLN A 96 -8.00 0.33 13.72
N GLY A 97 -7.90 -0.53 12.71
CA GLY A 97 -8.57 -1.83 12.68
C GLY A 97 -8.14 -2.74 13.84
N TYR A 98 -6.84 -2.77 14.19
CA TYR A 98 -6.34 -3.54 15.34
C TYR A 98 -6.82 -2.96 16.68
N LEU A 99 -6.78 -1.64 16.83
CA LEU A 99 -7.18 -0.96 18.07
C LEU A 99 -8.69 -0.96 18.29
N GLY A 100 -9.48 -1.10 17.22
CA GLY A 100 -10.94 -1.06 17.27
C GLY A 100 -11.59 -2.27 17.95
N ASP A 101 -10.89 -3.41 18.03
CA ASP A 101 -11.39 -4.61 18.70
C ASP A 101 -10.29 -5.33 19.51
N PRO A 102 -9.93 -4.81 20.71
CA PRO A 102 -8.94 -5.44 21.57
C PRO A 102 -9.37 -6.81 22.10
N GLU A 103 -10.68 -7.08 22.20
CA GLU A 103 -11.21 -8.37 22.67
C GLU A 103 -10.85 -9.52 21.73
N ILE A 104 -10.74 -9.23 20.42
CA ILE A 104 -10.30 -10.20 19.41
C ILE A 104 -8.80 -10.11 19.19
N THR A 105 -8.28 -8.90 19.03
CA THR A 105 -6.91 -8.66 18.56
C THR A 105 -5.86 -9.10 19.57
N VAL A 106 -6.06 -8.84 20.87
CA VAL A 106 -5.09 -9.21 21.91
C VAL A 106 -5.00 -10.74 22.08
N PRO A 107 -6.10 -11.49 22.22
CA PRO A 107 -5.99 -12.94 22.31
C PRO A 107 -5.49 -13.59 21.01
N ARG A 108 -5.88 -13.07 19.83
CA ARG A 108 -5.33 -13.53 18.55
C ARG A 108 -3.82 -13.42 18.53
N TYR A 109 -3.25 -12.29 18.96
CA TYR A 109 -1.80 -12.12 19.05
C TYR A 109 -1.14 -13.17 19.95
N ARG A 110 -1.75 -13.49 21.10
CA ARG A 110 -1.25 -14.54 22.00
C ARG A 110 -1.27 -15.92 21.35
N LEU A 111 -2.37 -16.26 20.68
CA LEU A 111 -2.53 -17.52 19.93
C LEU A 111 -1.48 -17.63 18.81
N VAL A 112 -1.32 -16.59 18.00
CA VAL A 112 -0.32 -16.54 16.92
C VAL A 112 1.09 -16.76 17.50
N ARG A 113 1.44 -16.11 18.61
CA ARG A 113 2.75 -16.34 19.25
C ARG A 113 2.93 -17.77 19.77
N ALA A 114 1.88 -18.43 20.23
CA ALA A 114 1.95 -19.78 20.75
C ALA A 114 2.04 -20.86 19.64
N HIS A 115 1.40 -20.65 18.48
CA HIS A 115 1.23 -21.70 17.47
C HIS A 115 1.91 -21.40 16.14
N ALA A 116 2.82 -22.28 15.70
CA ALA A 116 3.60 -22.09 14.46
C ALA A 116 2.74 -21.88 13.21
N ARG A 117 1.69 -22.70 13.03
CA ARG A 117 0.79 -22.61 11.87
C ARG A 117 0.10 -21.25 11.74
N LEU A 118 -0.22 -20.61 12.86
CA LEU A 118 -0.82 -19.29 12.88
C LEU A 118 0.22 -18.20 12.54
N ARG A 119 1.49 -18.38 12.93
CA ARG A 119 2.58 -17.49 12.52
C ARG A 119 2.81 -17.53 11.02
N ASP A 120 2.76 -18.70 10.40
CA ASP A 120 2.93 -18.82 8.94
C ASP A 120 1.84 -18.02 8.19
N ARG A 121 0.60 -18.07 8.70
CA ARG A 121 -0.52 -17.28 8.16
C ARG A 121 -0.33 -15.77 8.37
N GLU A 122 0.17 -15.34 9.54
CA GLU A 122 0.52 -13.94 9.82
C GLU A 122 1.63 -13.41 8.89
N VAL A 123 2.66 -14.22 8.62
CA VAL A 123 3.73 -13.88 7.67
C VAL A 123 3.16 -13.67 6.27
N ALA A 124 2.30 -14.57 5.80
CA ALA A 124 1.65 -14.45 4.49
C ALA A 124 0.80 -13.18 4.39
N MET A 125 0.08 -12.82 5.46
CA MET A 125 -0.71 -11.59 5.52
C MET A 125 0.16 -10.33 5.48
N THR A 126 1.24 -10.32 6.26
CA THR A 126 2.21 -9.21 6.28
C THR A 126 2.82 -9.00 4.89
N ALA A 127 3.17 -10.10 4.21
CA ALA A 127 3.68 -10.06 2.84
C ALA A 127 2.66 -9.49 1.84
N ARG A 128 1.35 -9.77 2.01
CA ARG A 128 0.29 -9.20 1.16
C ARG A 128 0.21 -7.68 1.31
N TYR A 129 0.24 -7.15 2.53
CA TYR A 129 0.27 -5.68 2.74
C TYR A 129 1.50 -5.03 2.12
N GLN A 130 2.68 -5.61 2.35
CA GLN A 130 3.92 -5.08 1.76
C GLN A 130 3.85 -5.08 0.22
N ALA A 131 3.34 -6.15 -0.39
CA ALA A 131 3.19 -6.25 -1.84
C ALA A 131 2.19 -5.20 -2.37
N ALA A 132 1.06 -5.00 -1.70
CA ALA A 132 0.07 -4.01 -2.07
C ALA A 132 0.65 -2.58 -2.03
N PHE A 133 1.34 -2.22 -0.95
CA PHE A 133 1.96 -0.90 -0.79
C PHE A 133 3.08 -0.68 -1.80
N SER A 134 3.96 -1.66 -1.99
CA SER A 134 5.05 -1.58 -2.97
C SER A 134 4.51 -1.40 -4.39
N ARG A 135 3.48 -2.17 -4.78
CA ARG A 135 2.84 -2.08 -6.09
C ARG A 135 2.13 -0.74 -6.29
N TYR A 136 1.50 -0.22 -5.25
CA TYR A 136 0.84 1.09 -5.31
C TYR A 136 1.86 2.22 -5.51
N LEU A 137 2.94 2.23 -4.70
CA LEU A 137 4.01 3.22 -4.81
C LEU A 137 4.73 3.15 -6.17
N ALA A 138 5.03 1.95 -6.66
CA ALA A 138 5.71 1.78 -7.94
C ALA A 138 4.90 2.33 -9.12
N ARG A 139 3.60 2.00 -9.20
CA ARG A 139 2.70 2.44 -10.29
C ARG A 139 2.54 3.96 -10.36
N ARG A 140 2.45 4.63 -9.21
CA ARG A 140 2.25 6.09 -9.16
C ARG A 140 3.55 6.89 -9.22
N GLY A 141 4.69 6.27 -8.95
CA GLY A 141 6.03 6.86 -9.06
C GLY A 141 6.62 6.86 -10.48
N GLY A 142 5.87 6.45 -11.50
CA GLY A 142 6.29 6.48 -12.91
C GLY A 142 7.36 5.45 -13.30
N GLY A 143 7.72 4.52 -12.40
CA GLY A 143 8.69 3.46 -12.65
C GLY A 143 8.03 2.12 -12.97
N ALA A 144 8.83 1.16 -13.47
CA ALA A 144 8.39 -0.22 -13.61
C ALA A 144 7.87 -0.78 -12.27
N ASP A 145 6.95 -1.76 -12.31
CA ASP A 145 6.26 -2.41 -11.17
C ASP A 145 7.16 -2.99 -10.05
N ARG A 146 8.49 -2.81 -10.13
CA ARG A 146 9.50 -3.30 -9.18
C ARG A 146 10.57 -2.24 -8.86
N SER A 147 10.16 -1.05 -8.43
CA SER A 147 11.10 -0.07 -7.87
C SER A 147 11.65 -0.57 -6.52
N LEU A 148 12.99 -0.70 -6.41
CA LEU A 148 13.66 -1.02 -5.13
C LEU A 148 13.24 -0.02 -4.04
N ALA A 149 13.14 1.28 -4.39
CA ALA A 149 12.70 2.31 -3.45
C ALA A 149 11.28 2.05 -2.93
N ALA A 150 10.34 1.70 -3.81
CA ALA A 150 8.97 1.36 -3.42
C ALA A 150 8.92 0.15 -2.48
N GLY A 151 9.72 -0.88 -2.77
CA GLY A 151 9.83 -2.07 -1.93
C GLY A 151 10.41 -1.77 -0.54
N VAL A 152 11.48 -0.97 -0.47
CA VAL A 152 12.12 -0.58 0.80
C VAL A 152 11.20 0.31 1.63
N VAL A 153 10.52 1.28 1.02
CA VAL A 153 9.55 2.13 1.73
C VAL A 153 8.39 1.29 2.27
N ALA A 154 7.81 0.40 1.46
CA ALA A 154 6.74 -0.48 1.90
C ALA A 154 7.17 -1.37 3.08
N ALA A 155 8.35 -2.00 2.99
CA ALA A 155 8.89 -2.81 4.08
C ALA A 155 9.11 -1.98 5.36
N SER A 156 9.59 -0.74 5.23
CA SER A 156 9.83 0.17 6.36
C SER A 156 8.52 0.58 7.05
N LEU A 157 7.46 0.86 6.28
CA LEU A 157 6.12 1.12 6.84
C LEU A 157 5.60 -0.06 7.65
N ILE A 158 5.73 -1.27 7.12
CA ILE A 158 5.32 -2.49 7.81
C ILE A 158 6.14 -2.71 9.09
N ALA A 159 7.46 -2.46 9.05
CA ALA A 159 8.32 -2.58 10.22
C ALA A 159 7.95 -1.57 11.32
N ALA A 160 7.75 -0.30 10.96
CA ALA A 160 7.35 0.76 11.87
C ALA A 160 5.96 0.49 12.48
N HIS A 161 4.99 0.10 11.66
CA HIS A 161 3.66 -0.29 12.11
C HIS A 161 3.73 -1.46 13.12
N ASN A 162 4.45 -2.53 12.78
CA ASN A 162 4.59 -3.70 13.64
C ASN A 162 5.32 -3.39 14.96
N HIS A 163 6.26 -2.46 14.96
CA HIS A 163 6.91 -2.00 16.19
C HIS A 163 5.88 -1.41 17.16
N VAL A 164 5.06 -0.47 16.69
CA VAL A 164 4.04 0.21 17.50
C VAL A 164 2.96 -0.78 17.94
N LEU A 165 2.40 -1.55 17.00
CA LEU A 165 1.36 -2.53 17.26
C LEU A 165 1.80 -3.58 18.29
N ARG A 166 3.00 -4.16 18.14
CA ARG A 166 3.52 -5.15 19.11
C ARG A 166 3.87 -4.53 20.45
N GLY A 167 4.19 -3.23 20.51
CA GLY A 167 4.32 -2.49 21.75
C GLY A 167 3.00 -2.50 22.52
N TRP A 168 1.93 -2.08 21.86
CA TRP A 168 0.57 -2.08 22.44
C TRP A 168 0.06 -3.48 22.79
N LEU A 169 0.24 -4.47 21.90
CA LEU A 169 -0.22 -5.84 22.16
C LEU A 169 0.42 -6.52 23.38
N ARG A 170 1.59 -6.04 23.84
CA ARG A 170 2.25 -6.52 25.06
C ARG A 170 1.72 -5.85 26.33
N GLY A 171 1.10 -4.68 26.21
CA GLY A 171 0.48 -3.92 27.30
C GLY A 171 -0.77 -3.19 26.79
N PRO A 172 -1.87 -3.92 26.50
CA PRO A 172 -3.05 -3.35 25.86
C PRO A 172 -3.82 -2.33 26.72
N GLU A 173 -3.51 -2.25 28.02
CA GLU A 173 -4.01 -1.26 28.98
C GLU A 173 -3.44 0.16 28.81
N GLN A 174 -2.46 0.33 27.91
CA GLN A 174 -1.91 1.64 27.55
C GLN A 174 -2.98 2.61 27.07
N ASP A 175 -2.81 3.91 27.35
CA ASP A 175 -3.65 4.96 26.77
C ASP A 175 -3.49 4.95 25.25
N VAL A 176 -4.62 4.76 24.55
CA VAL A 176 -4.71 4.78 23.09
C VAL A 176 -4.11 6.05 22.49
N ARG A 177 -4.19 7.19 23.19
CA ARG A 177 -3.56 8.45 22.76
C ARG A 177 -2.05 8.33 22.64
N GLU A 178 -1.41 7.66 23.58
CA GLU A 178 0.03 7.43 23.53
C GLU A 178 0.41 6.45 22.41
N VAL A 179 -0.43 5.44 22.14
CA VAL A 179 -0.23 4.53 21.02
C VAL A 179 -0.25 5.30 19.69
N TRP A 180 -1.20 6.21 19.51
CA TRP A 180 -1.27 7.08 18.34
C TRP A 180 -0.09 8.05 18.26
N ALA A 181 0.35 8.63 19.38
CA ALA A 181 1.54 9.49 19.39
C ALA A 181 2.80 8.74 18.91
N ARG A 182 3.01 7.50 19.39
CA ARG A 182 4.11 6.62 18.92
C ARG A 182 3.95 6.24 17.46
N PHE A 183 2.71 6.03 16.99
CA PHE A 183 2.43 5.78 15.58
C PHE A 183 2.82 6.97 14.72
N ASP A 184 2.39 8.17 15.08
CA ASP A 184 2.67 9.39 14.32
C ASP A 184 4.18 9.66 14.27
N GLU A 185 4.91 9.46 15.39
CA GLU A 185 6.38 9.55 15.43
C GLU A 185 7.06 8.53 14.48
N ALA A 186 6.62 7.26 14.52
CA ALA A 186 7.17 6.22 13.68
C ALA A 186 6.89 6.44 12.18
N MET A 187 5.68 6.91 11.85
CA MET A 187 5.30 7.26 10.47
C MET A 187 6.08 8.46 9.96
N GLU A 188 6.29 9.48 10.79
CA GLU A 188 7.12 10.65 10.47
C GLU A 188 8.59 10.27 10.22
N PHE A 189 9.13 9.34 11.02
CA PHE A 189 10.47 8.79 10.79
C PHE A 189 10.58 8.10 9.41
N VAL A 190 9.59 7.26 9.06
CA VAL A 190 9.56 6.62 7.75
C VAL A 190 9.39 7.63 6.62
N ARG A 191 8.51 8.64 6.77
CA ARG A 191 8.30 9.69 5.77
C ARG A 191 9.60 10.40 5.43
N ARG A 192 10.36 10.85 6.43
CA ARG A 192 11.66 11.54 6.23
C ARG A 192 12.67 10.67 5.49
N ALA A 193 12.69 9.37 5.75
CA ALA A 193 13.58 8.43 5.06
C ALA A 193 13.10 8.11 3.64
N ALA A 194 11.78 8.06 3.41
CA ALA A 194 11.17 7.67 2.15
C ALA A 194 11.20 8.78 1.08
N GLU A 195 10.99 10.04 1.48
CA GLU A 195 10.93 11.19 0.56
C GLU A 195 12.10 11.27 -0.44
N PRO A 196 13.38 11.22 -0.02
CA PRO A 196 14.49 11.28 -0.96
C PRO A 196 14.57 10.05 -1.87
N MET A 197 14.07 8.89 -1.43
CA MET A 197 14.09 7.65 -2.21
C MET A 197 12.99 7.60 -3.28
N LEU A 198 11.85 8.22 -2.99
CA LEU A 198 10.67 8.25 -3.87
C LEU A 198 10.63 9.45 -4.79
N ARG A 199 11.40 10.50 -4.50
CA ARG A 199 11.67 11.54 -5.50
C ARG A 199 12.30 10.87 -6.70
N THR A 200 11.61 10.91 -7.84
CA THR A 200 12.27 10.73 -9.13
C THR A 200 13.49 11.63 -9.12
N ALA A 201 14.68 11.06 -9.32
CA ALA A 201 15.84 11.88 -9.65
C ALA A 201 15.36 12.85 -10.75
N PRO A 202 15.62 14.17 -10.66
CA PRO A 202 15.35 15.03 -11.79
C PRO A 202 15.96 14.33 -13.01
N GLU A 203 15.17 14.16 -14.08
CA GLU A 203 15.65 13.59 -15.36
C GLU A 203 17.09 14.08 -15.51
N PRO A 204 18.10 13.19 -15.57
CA PRO A 204 19.48 13.63 -15.70
C PRO A 204 19.45 14.64 -16.82
N ARG A 205 19.75 15.91 -16.50
CA ARG A 205 19.59 17.06 -17.40
C ARG A 205 20.17 16.58 -18.70
N ARG A 206 19.33 16.20 -19.68
CA ARG A 206 19.85 15.52 -20.87
C ARG A 206 20.82 16.52 -21.41
N ASP A 207 22.12 16.21 -21.38
CA ASP A 207 23.11 17.07 -22.01
C ASP A 207 22.57 17.26 -23.42
N ARG A 208 22.07 18.48 -23.70
CA ARG A 208 21.39 18.74 -24.96
C ARG A 208 22.51 18.76 -26.00
N VAL A 209 22.74 17.61 -26.63
CA VAL A 209 23.72 17.50 -27.69
C VAL A 209 23.12 18.08 -28.96
N LEU A 210 23.49 19.31 -29.28
CA LEU A 210 23.20 19.91 -30.57
C LEU A 210 24.18 19.35 -31.60
N VAL A 211 23.69 18.54 -32.54
CA VAL A 211 24.47 18.05 -33.68
C VAL A 211 24.15 18.93 -34.88
N ALA A 212 25.13 19.69 -35.36
CA ALA A 212 25.02 20.49 -36.58
C ALA A 212 26.03 20.01 -37.63
N VAL A 213 25.56 19.75 -38.85
CA VAL A 213 26.37 19.24 -39.96
C VAL A 213 26.56 20.35 -40.99
N TYR A 214 27.81 20.58 -41.41
CA TYR A 214 28.16 21.61 -42.38
C TYR A 214 29.06 21.05 -43.50
N PRO A 215 29.01 21.61 -44.72
CA PRO A 215 29.94 21.25 -45.80
C PRO A 215 31.40 21.55 -45.41
N GLY A 216 32.35 20.73 -45.85
CA GLY A 216 33.78 20.84 -45.46
C GLY A 216 34.51 22.13 -45.85
N GLY A 217 33.86 23.02 -46.62
CA GLY A 217 34.38 24.34 -47.01
C GLY A 217 33.80 25.53 -46.23
N THR A 218 32.98 25.30 -45.20
CA THR A 218 32.42 26.40 -44.41
C THR A 218 33.52 27.15 -43.65
N GLY A 219 33.62 28.47 -43.87
CA GLY A 219 34.57 29.32 -43.18
C GLY A 219 34.32 29.39 -41.67
N ARG A 220 35.38 29.57 -40.88
CA ARG A 220 35.35 29.56 -39.41
C ARG A 220 34.34 30.54 -38.80
N GLU A 221 34.26 31.76 -39.31
CA GLU A 221 33.33 32.79 -38.78
C GLU A 221 31.86 32.39 -39.02
N GLU A 222 31.57 31.82 -40.19
CA GLU A 222 30.23 31.37 -40.54
C GLU A 222 29.80 30.15 -39.71
N LEU A 223 30.73 29.22 -39.45
CA LEU A 223 30.52 28.10 -38.52
C LEU A 223 30.16 28.58 -37.12
N LEU A 224 30.93 29.52 -36.56
CA LEU A 224 30.70 30.05 -35.21
C LEU A 224 29.36 30.80 -35.12
N ARG A 225 29.02 31.59 -36.14
CA ARG A 225 27.74 32.32 -36.20
C ARG A 225 26.55 31.36 -36.15
N ARG A 226 26.58 30.29 -36.94
CA ARG A 226 25.49 29.30 -37.03
C ARG A 226 25.35 28.42 -35.79
N VAL A 227 26.47 28.03 -35.17
CA VAL A 227 26.41 27.30 -33.90
C VAL A 227 25.79 28.19 -32.82
N ALA A 228 26.17 29.48 -32.75
CA ALA A 228 25.60 30.42 -31.79
C ALA A 228 24.11 30.74 -32.02
N GLU A 229 23.63 30.65 -33.26
CA GLU A 229 22.21 30.78 -33.61
C GLU A 229 21.42 29.52 -33.18
N ALA A 230 21.92 28.33 -33.53
CA ALA A 230 21.28 27.07 -33.18
C ALA A 230 21.23 26.82 -31.65
N VAL A 231 22.25 27.27 -30.89
CA VAL A 231 22.20 27.25 -29.41
C VAL A 231 21.09 28.17 -28.89
N ARG A 232 20.99 29.42 -29.39
CA ARG A 232 19.95 30.38 -28.97
C ARG A 232 18.53 29.90 -29.32
N GLU A 233 18.34 29.29 -30.48
CA GLU A 233 17.06 28.70 -30.87
C GLU A 233 16.68 27.53 -29.95
N SER A 234 17.65 26.68 -29.59
CA SER A 234 17.44 25.57 -28.67
C SER A 234 17.10 26.03 -27.24
N GLU A 235 17.58 27.20 -26.84
CA GLU A 235 17.28 27.83 -25.54
C GLU A 235 15.96 28.62 -25.56
N GLY A 236 15.56 29.15 -26.72
CA GLY A 236 14.38 30.02 -26.89
C GLY A 236 13.05 29.33 -27.19
N THR A 237 13.02 28.00 -27.36
CA THR A 237 11.75 27.26 -27.63
C THR A 237 10.99 26.92 -26.34
N GLU A 238 10.67 27.92 -25.51
CA GLU A 238 9.54 27.88 -24.57
C GLU A 238 8.38 28.66 -25.20
N GLY A 239 7.63 28.02 -26.11
CA GLY A 239 6.46 28.62 -26.78
C GLY A 239 5.79 27.61 -27.71
N PRO A 240 4.45 27.59 -27.84
CA PRO A 240 3.72 26.41 -28.29
C PRO A 240 3.94 26.12 -29.77
N GLU A 241 4.04 24.82 -30.06
CA GLU A 241 3.99 24.19 -31.38
C GLU A 241 2.97 24.87 -32.30
N ARG A 242 3.45 25.48 -33.39
CA ARG A 242 2.64 25.70 -34.59
C ARG A 242 3.08 24.71 -35.65
N VAL A 243 2.24 23.69 -35.85
CA VAL A 243 2.23 22.89 -37.06
C VAL A 243 1.64 23.77 -38.17
N GLU A 244 2.49 24.31 -39.04
CA GLU A 244 2.05 24.93 -40.29
C GLU A 244 2.72 24.18 -41.45
N GLY A 245 1.98 23.23 -42.02
CA GLY A 245 2.31 22.60 -43.27
C GLY A 245 2.04 23.58 -44.41
N ALA A 246 3.08 23.88 -45.19
CA ALA A 246 2.95 24.50 -46.49
C ALA A 246 4.14 24.09 -47.38
N GLU A 247 3.96 23.00 -48.14
CA GLU A 247 4.70 22.84 -49.40
C GLU A 247 3.70 23.05 -50.55
N GLY A 248 3.98 24.11 -51.32
CA GLY A 248 3.44 24.38 -52.63
C GLY A 248 4.14 23.57 -53.74
N PRO A 249 3.92 23.92 -55.01
CA PRO A 249 3.54 22.97 -56.05
C PRO A 249 4.71 22.40 -56.86
N ALA A 250 4.53 21.19 -57.41
CA ALA A 250 5.36 20.63 -58.48
C ALA A 250 4.57 20.57 -59.80
N LYS A 251 5.20 21.12 -60.84
CA LYS A 251 4.78 21.19 -62.24
C LYS A 251 4.50 19.80 -62.86
N ALA A 252 3.49 19.75 -63.72
CA ALA A 252 3.60 19.33 -65.13
C ALA A 252 2.52 20.05 -65.93
#